data_AF-A0AAU4FN97-F1
#
_entry.id   AF-A0AAU4FN97-F1
#
_cell.length_a   1.000
_cell.length_b   1.000
_cell.length_c   1.000
_cell.angle_alpha   90.00
_cell.angle_beta   90.00
_cell.angle_gamma   90.00
#
_symmetry.space_group_name_H-M   'P 1'
#
loop_
_entity.id
_entity.type
_entity.pdbx_description
1 polymer ?
#
loop_
_entity_poly.entity_id
_entity_poly.type
_entity_poly.pdbx_seq_one_letter_code
_entity_poly.pdbx_strand_id
1 'polypeptide(L)'
;MAIHYTSSGNNGGGSGHLASTDTNWTPPACWYAPEWSATDFQKFRQGVYFSAVHDPGLPPDVRGEISDQNQKYAGDDYNIDKEKEGMWWGPQYNEDASLADQMKCDRDAFWVKNGETPDVPQAIKPETLAGLAYQQMQVPGTKVTLAPSGASKVNLPTWAWLDKGNFRPVSVTASLDVGGFHVQATTTAEPVALSIDPGTKDAELLPGSGTCAVNDDGSIGEPYAPGKADRTPPCGVVYQRSSGRGTFDLRATATWKISWTGTGGAGGALPDGRYGNNQAVTVQEIQAVNR
;
A
#
# COMPACT_ATOMS: atom_id res chain seq x y z
N MET A 1 -9.57 -7.23 -17.92
CA MET A 1 -10.19 -6.00 -17.40
C MET A 1 -9.27 -5.40 -16.34
N ALA A 2 -9.18 -4.08 -16.17
CA ALA A 2 -8.21 -3.49 -15.24
C ALA A 2 -8.89 -2.56 -14.21
N ILE A 3 -8.44 -2.65 -12.96
CA ILE A 3 -8.74 -1.64 -11.94
C ILE A 3 -7.92 -0.39 -12.27
N HIS A 4 -8.57 0.76 -12.23
CA HIS A 4 -7.92 2.04 -12.46
C HIS A 4 -7.47 2.66 -11.14
N TYR A 5 -6.23 3.18 -11.12
CA TYR A 5 -5.65 3.81 -9.94
C TYR A 5 -5.39 5.30 -10.21
N THR A 6 -5.79 6.16 -9.26
CA THR A 6 -5.48 7.59 -9.28
C THR A 6 -4.86 7.98 -7.94
N SER A 7 -3.65 8.55 -7.98
CA SER A 7 -2.91 8.96 -6.79
C SER A 7 -2.91 10.48 -6.61
N SER A 8 -2.90 10.94 -5.36
CA SER A 8 -2.83 12.36 -5.01
C SER A 8 -2.01 12.60 -3.74
N GLY A 9 -1.44 13.79 -3.60
CA GLY A 9 -0.74 14.22 -2.38
C GLY A 9 0.77 13.95 -2.35
N ASN A 10 1.27 12.97 -3.12
CA ASN A 10 2.70 12.64 -3.18
C ASN A 10 3.48 13.57 -4.14
N ASN A 11 4.02 14.67 -3.61
CA ASN A 11 4.86 15.61 -4.37
C ASN A 11 6.35 15.60 -3.92
N GLY A 12 6.74 14.67 -3.03
CA GLY A 12 8.07 14.62 -2.43
C GLY A 12 9.10 13.92 -3.31
N GLY A 13 10.38 14.30 -3.17
CA GLY A 13 11.50 13.58 -3.77
C GLY A 13 11.80 12.28 -3.04
N GLY A 14 11.89 11.16 -3.76
CA GLY A 14 11.97 9.81 -3.20
C GLY A 14 10.59 9.34 -2.72
N SER A 15 10.12 8.20 -3.23
CA SER A 15 8.88 7.58 -2.81
C SER A 15 9.08 6.10 -2.53
N GLY A 16 8.24 5.52 -1.68
CA GLY A 16 8.22 4.08 -1.52
C GLY A 16 6.92 3.55 -0.96
N HIS A 17 6.73 2.25 -1.13
CA HIS A 17 5.55 1.54 -0.66
C HIS A 17 5.57 1.42 0.87
N LEU A 18 4.39 1.51 1.45
CA LEU A 18 4.20 1.31 2.88
C LEU A 18 4.32 -0.18 3.21
N ALA A 19 5.04 -0.49 4.29
CA ALA A 19 4.96 -1.78 4.94
C ALA A 19 3.88 -1.74 6.02
N SER A 20 2.94 -2.69 5.99
CA SER A 20 1.91 -2.82 7.03
C SER A 20 2.55 -3.05 8.41
N THR A 21 1.98 -2.40 9.43
CA THR A 21 2.31 -2.65 10.84
C THR A 21 1.71 -3.95 11.36
N ASP A 22 0.62 -4.42 10.73
CA ASP A 22 0.08 -5.76 10.94
C ASP A 22 0.73 -6.72 9.95
N THR A 23 1.57 -7.63 10.46
CA THR A 23 2.29 -8.62 9.65
C THR A 23 1.38 -9.73 9.11
N ASN A 24 0.15 -9.85 9.60
CA ASN A 24 -0.82 -10.83 9.11
C ASN A 24 -1.74 -10.24 8.04
N TRP A 25 -1.73 -8.92 7.87
CA TRP A 25 -2.49 -8.28 6.81
C TRP A 25 -1.79 -8.44 5.48
N THR A 26 -2.54 -8.88 4.48
CA THR A 26 -2.10 -8.96 3.09
C THR A 26 -3.10 -8.25 2.18
N PRO A 27 -2.64 -7.63 1.08
CA PRO A 27 -3.54 -7.15 0.05
C PRO A 27 -4.44 -8.28 -0.49
N PRO A 28 -5.65 -7.96 -1.00
CA PRO A 28 -6.50 -8.95 -1.62
C PRO A 28 -5.76 -9.71 -2.72
N ALA A 29 -5.68 -11.03 -2.62
CA ALA A 29 -4.94 -11.86 -3.58
C ALA A 29 -5.75 -12.17 -4.84
N CYS A 30 -7.08 -12.24 -4.71
CA CYS A 30 -8.00 -12.49 -5.81
C CYS A 30 -9.42 -12.00 -5.44
N TRP A 31 -10.25 -11.79 -6.45
CA TRP A 31 -11.66 -11.39 -6.30
C TRP A 31 -12.47 -11.79 -7.53
N TYR A 32 -13.80 -11.81 -7.42
CA TYR A 32 -14.70 -11.96 -8.56
C TYR A 32 -15.19 -10.59 -9.01
N ALA A 33 -15.12 -10.30 -10.30
CA ALA A 33 -15.58 -9.04 -10.89
C ALA A 33 -16.28 -9.29 -12.23
N PRO A 34 -17.19 -8.37 -12.66
CA PRO A 34 -17.86 -8.45 -13.97
C PRO A 34 -16.82 -8.36 -15.09
N GLU A 35 -16.66 -9.37 -15.92
CA GLU A 35 -15.56 -9.40 -16.90
C GLU A 35 -16.05 -9.40 -18.35
N TRP A 36 -17.15 -10.10 -18.65
CA TRP A 36 -17.61 -10.30 -20.02
C TRP A 36 -19.10 -9.98 -20.19
N SER A 37 -19.46 -9.43 -21.35
CA SER A 37 -20.84 -9.54 -21.84
C SER A 37 -21.15 -11.00 -22.17
N ALA A 38 -22.43 -11.35 -22.35
CA ALA A 38 -22.82 -12.71 -22.75
C ALA A 38 -22.14 -13.15 -24.05
N THR A 39 -22.10 -12.26 -25.06
CA THR A 39 -21.47 -12.55 -26.36
C THR A 39 -19.96 -12.77 -26.23
N ASP A 40 -19.28 -11.96 -25.43
CA ASP A 40 -17.84 -12.11 -25.25
C ASP A 40 -17.49 -13.33 -24.37
N PHE A 41 -18.34 -13.67 -23.41
CA PHE A 41 -18.19 -14.89 -22.62
C PHE A 41 -18.36 -16.15 -23.48
N GLN A 42 -19.34 -16.18 -24.38
CA GLN A 42 -19.51 -17.27 -25.34
C GLN A 42 -18.24 -17.45 -26.18
N LYS A 43 -17.72 -16.37 -26.77
CA LYS A 43 -16.48 -16.43 -27.57
C LYS A 43 -15.30 -16.94 -26.74
N PHE A 44 -15.15 -16.44 -25.51
CA PHE A 44 -14.10 -16.87 -24.59
C PHE A 44 -14.19 -18.38 -24.33
N ARG A 45 -15.35 -18.88 -23.92
CA ARG A 45 -15.55 -20.30 -23.60
C ARG A 45 -15.38 -21.21 -24.81
N GLN A 46 -15.89 -20.80 -25.97
CA GLN A 46 -15.67 -21.53 -27.23
C GLN A 46 -14.20 -21.57 -27.62
N GLY A 47 -13.45 -20.49 -27.39
CA GLY A 47 -11.99 -20.45 -27.59
C GLY A 47 -11.26 -21.44 -26.67
N VAL A 48 -11.57 -21.41 -25.37
CA VAL A 48 -10.98 -22.34 -24.38
C VAL A 48 -11.29 -23.79 -24.74
N TYR A 49 -12.54 -24.09 -25.07
CA TYR A 49 -12.96 -25.42 -25.51
C TYR A 49 -12.22 -25.85 -26.78
N PHE A 50 -12.16 -24.99 -27.80
CA PHE A 50 -11.45 -25.27 -29.04
C PHE A 50 -9.97 -25.59 -28.79
N SER A 51 -9.28 -24.80 -27.97
CA SER A 51 -7.89 -25.06 -27.61
C SER A 51 -7.73 -26.41 -26.89
N ALA A 52 -8.61 -26.73 -25.93
CA ALA A 52 -8.52 -27.96 -25.14
C ALA A 52 -8.72 -29.23 -25.97
N VAL A 53 -9.66 -29.23 -26.93
CA VAL A 53 -9.91 -30.41 -27.77
C VAL A 53 -8.87 -30.62 -28.87
N HIS A 54 -8.10 -29.58 -29.21
CA HIS A 54 -7.02 -29.65 -30.19
C HIS A 54 -5.62 -29.74 -29.55
N ASP A 55 -5.50 -29.73 -28.23
CA ASP A 55 -4.23 -29.95 -27.53
C ASP A 55 -4.00 -31.46 -27.29
N PRO A 56 -3.05 -32.09 -28.00
CA PRO A 56 -2.73 -33.50 -27.81
C PRO A 56 -2.02 -33.79 -26.48
N GLY A 57 -1.43 -32.77 -25.84
CA GLY A 57 -0.74 -32.87 -24.55
C GLY A 57 -1.65 -32.73 -23.34
N LEU A 58 -2.89 -32.28 -23.54
CA LEU A 58 -3.84 -32.10 -22.45
C LEU A 58 -4.37 -33.46 -21.93
N PRO A 59 -4.31 -33.72 -20.61
CA PRO A 59 -4.88 -34.93 -20.02
C PRO A 59 -6.37 -35.12 -20.34
N PRO A 60 -6.86 -36.36 -20.61
CA PRO A 60 -8.25 -36.60 -21.00
C PRO A 60 -9.30 -36.15 -19.98
N ASP A 61 -8.99 -36.24 -18.69
CA ASP A 61 -9.80 -35.77 -17.58
C ASP A 61 -9.98 -34.24 -17.63
N VAL A 62 -8.89 -33.49 -17.74
CA VAL A 62 -8.93 -32.02 -17.86
C VAL A 62 -9.68 -31.58 -19.12
N ARG A 63 -9.47 -32.29 -20.24
CA ARG A 63 -10.23 -32.03 -21.48
C ARG A 63 -11.74 -32.28 -21.28
N GLY A 64 -12.09 -33.34 -20.54
CA GLY A 64 -13.48 -33.65 -20.17
C GLY A 64 -14.11 -32.53 -19.34
N GLU A 65 -13.42 -32.07 -18.29
CA GLU A 65 -13.89 -30.98 -17.43
C GLU A 65 -14.17 -29.69 -18.22
N ILE A 66 -13.26 -29.29 -19.12
CA ILE A 66 -13.45 -28.10 -19.98
C ILE A 66 -14.65 -28.26 -20.91
N SER A 67 -14.83 -29.46 -21.47
CA SER A 67 -15.99 -29.79 -22.33
C SER A 67 -17.30 -29.69 -21.54
N ASP A 68 -17.37 -30.30 -20.36
CA ASP A 68 -18.56 -30.30 -19.51
C ASP A 68 -18.92 -28.88 -19.06
N GLN A 69 -17.92 -28.07 -18.66
CA GLN A 69 -18.14 -26.66 -18.36
C GLN A 69 -18.68 -25.88 -19.56
N ASN A 70 -18.13 -26.09 -20.76
CA ASN A 70 -18.60 -25.40 -21.96
C ASN A 70 -20.06 -25.78 -22.29
N GLN A 71 -20.42 -27.06 -22.14
CA GLN A 71 -21.79 -27.52 -22.32
C GLN A 71 -22.75 -26.92 -21.29
N LYS A 72 -22.33 -26.81 -20.02
CA LYS A 72 -23.09 -26.16 -18.95
C LYS A 72 -23.48 -24.73 -19.33
N TYR A 73 -22.54 -23.92 -19.83
CA TYR A 73 -22.85 -22.54 -20.23
C TYR A 73 -23.68 -22.46 -21.52
N ALA A 74 -23.49 -23.40 -22.44
CA ALA A 74 -24.28 -23.48 -23.66
C ALA A 74 -25.76 -23.83 -23.42
N GLY A 75 -26.09 -24.49 -22.29
CA GLY A 75 -27.46 -24.88 -21.95
C GLY A 75 -28.45 -23.72 -21.89
N ASP A 76 -28.01 -22.56 -21.39
CA ASP A 76 -28.78 -21.31 -21.35
C ASP A 76 -28.32 -20.31 -22.43
N ASP A 77 -27.71 -20.81 -23.51
CA ASP A 77 -27.10 -20.02 -24.58
C ASP A 77 -26.24 -18.86 -24.05
N TYR A 78 -25.44 -19.12 -23.01
CA TYR A 78 -24.55 -18.13 -22.37
C TYR A 78 -25.24 -16.84 -21.89
N ASN A 79 -26.57 -16.85 -21.71
CA ASN A 79 -27.40 -15.66 -21.42
C ASN A 79 -27.35 -14.57 -22.52
N ILE A 80 -27.16 -14.94 -23.79
CA ILE A 80 -27.13 -14.00 -24.93
C ILE A 80 -28.43 -13.18 -25.02
N ASP A 81 -29.58 -13.82 -24.79
CA ASP A 81 -30.89 -13.17 -24.77
C ASP A 81 -31.02 -12.10 -23.67
N LYS A 82 -30.23 -12.22 -22.61
CA LYS A 82 -30.21 -11.33 -21.44
C LYS A 82 -28.97 -10.44 -21.40
N GLU A 83 -28.24 -10.26 -22.51
CA GLU A 83 -26.95 -9.55 -22.52
C GLU A 83 -27.03 -8.10 -21.97
N LYS A 84 -28.20 -7.45 -22.06
CA LYS A 84 -28.43 -6.10 -21.50
C LYS A 84 -28.81 -6.09 -20.03
N GLU A 85 -29.11 -7.24 -19.45
CA GLU A 85 -29.62 -7.39 -18.08
C GLU A 85 -28.53 -7.75 -17.08
N GLY A 86 -27.32 -8.08 -17.51
CA GLY A 86 -26.27 -8.55 -16.62
C GLY A 86 -24.91 -8.73 -17.31
N MET A 87 -23.98 -9.29 -16.55
CA MET A 87 -22.61 -9.57 -16.98
C MET A 87 -22.16 -10.94 -16.42
N TRP A 88 -21.24 -11.59 -17.12
CA TRP A 88 -20.52 -12.74 -16.58
C TRP A 88 -19.37 -12.27 -15.69
N TRP A 89 -19.36 -12.74 -14.46
CA TRP A 89 -18.29 -12.49 -13.49
C TRP A 89 -17.29 -13.61 -13.51
N GLY A 90 -16.01 -13.25 -13.43
CA GLY A 90 -14.88 -14.18 -13.44
C GLY A 90 -13.85 -13.87 -12.35
N PRO A 91 -12.99 -14.83 -11.99
CA PRO A 91 -11.91 -14.61 -11.04
C PRO A 91 -10.87 -13.66 -11.63
N GLN A 92 -10.46 -12.69 -10.83
CA GLN A 92 -9.36 -11.76 -11.08
C GLN A 92 -8.27 -11.98 -10.03
N TYR A 93 -7.02 -11.69 -10.39
CA TYR A 93 -5.87 -12.01 -9.56
C TYR A 93 -4.99 -10.80 -9.33
N ASN A 94 -4.43 -10.70 -8.12
CA ASN A 94 -3.36 -9.78 -7.79
C ASN A 94 -2.02 -10.40 -8.17
N GLU A 95 -1.35 -9.83 -9.16
CA GLU A 95 -0.09 -10.37 -9.69
C GLU A 95 1.04 -10.42 -8.64
N ASP A 96 0.98 -9.56 -7.62
CA ASP A 96 1.97 -9.55 -6.52
C ASP A 96 1.68 -10.62 -5.45
N ALA A 97 0.51 -11.26 -5.47
CA ALA A 97 0.17 -12.32 -4.52
C ALA A 97 0.75 -13.67 -4.93
N SER A 98 0.90 -14.59 -3.98
CA SER A 98 1.35 -15.95 -4.28
C SER A 98 0.35 -16.67 -5.16
N LEU A 99 0.81 -17.56 -6.05
CA LEU A 99 -0.08 -18.36 -6.88
C LEU A 99 -1.10 -19.14 -6.03
N ALA A 100 -0.68 -19.66 -4.87
CA ALA A 100 -1.57 -20.37 -3.96
C ALA A 100 -2.71 -19.49 -3.43
N ASP A 101 -2.44 -18.20 -3.16
CA ASP A 101 -3.46 -17.26 -2.71
C ASP A 101 -4.35 -16.78 -3.85
N GLN A 102 -3.79 -16.59 -5.05
CA GLN A 102 -4.56 -16.26 -6.25
C GLN A 102 -5.58 -17.36 -6.57
N MET A 103 -5.17 -18.63 -6.47
CA MET A 103 -6.01 -19.80 -6.75
C MET A 103 -7.11 -20.06 -5.70
N LYS A 104 -7.25 -19.23 -4.66
CA LYS A 104 -8.40 -19.30 -3.74
C LYS A 104 -9.70 -18.83 -4.41
N CYS A 105 -9.62 -18.05 -5.49
CA CYS A 105 -10.76 -17.72 -6.32
C CYS A 105 -10.90 -18.76 -7.43
N ASP A 106 -11.38 -19.94 -7.05
CA ASP A 106 -11.47 -21.15 -7.89
C ASP A 106 -12.86 -21.36 -8.52
N ARG A 107 -13.82 -20.47 -8.25
CA ARG A 107 -15.18 -20.61 -8.76
C ARG A 107 -15.22 -20.28 -10.25
N ASP A 108 -15.88 -21.18 -10.97
CA ASP A 108 -16.36 -20.98 -12.33
C ASP A 108 -17.09 -19.65 -12.53
N ALA A 109 -16.95 -19.08 -13.73
CA ALA A 109 -17.66 -17.86 -14.11
C ALA A 109 -19.18 -18.00 -13.92
N PHE A 110 -19.82 -16.93 -13.48
CA PHE A 110 -21.25 -16.93 -13.15
C PHE A 110 -21.93 -15.65 -13.60
N TRP A 111 -23.22 -15.76 -13.95
CA TRP A 111 -24.02 -14.63 -14.40
C TRP A 111 -24.55 -13.83 -13.22
N VAL A 112 -24.49 -12.51 -13.32
CA VAL A 112 -25.03 -11.56 -12.33
C VAL A 112 -25.84 -10.51 -13.05
N LYS A 113 -27.05 -10.21 -12.57
CA LYS A 113 -27.86 -9.14 -13.14
C LYS A 113 -27.31 -7.76 -12.77
N ASN A 114 -27.52 -6.80 -13.63
CA ASN A 114 -27.14 -5.41 -13.40
C ASN A 114 -27.83 -4.87 -12.14
N GLY A 115 -27.05 -4.20 -11.28
CA GLY A 115 -27.53 -3.67 -10.00
C GLY A 115 -27.58 -4.70 -8.86
N GLU A 116 -27.34 -5.99 -9.12
CA GLU A 116 -27.21 -6.99 -8.06
C GLU A 116 -25.76 -7.06 -7.55
N THR A 117 -25.59 -7.21 -6.23
CA THR A 117 -24.32 -7.61 -5.63
C THR A 117 -24.35 -9.12 -5.44
N PRO A 118 -23.44 -9.88 -6.07
CA PRO A 118 -23.47 -11.32 -5.96
C PRO A 118 -23.09 -11.78 -4.55
N ASP A 119 -23.87 -12.73 -4.00
CA ASP A 119 -23.58 -13.39 -2.72
C ASP A 119 -22.52 -14.48 -2.93
N VAL A 120 -21.31 -14.04 -3.30
CA VAL A 120 -20.14 -14.92 -3.40
C VAL A 120 -19.03 -14.37 -2.53
N PRO A 121 -18.31 -15.24 -1.80
CA PRO A 121 -17.08 -14.82 -1.14
C PRO A 121 -16.15 -14.15 -2.15
N GLN A 122 -15.51 -13.06 -1.74
CA GLN A 122 -14.58 -12.30 -2.58
C GLN A 122 -15.20 -11.65 -3.83
N ALA A 123 -16.53 -11.50 -3.93
CA ALA A 123 -17.11 -10.51 -4.84
C ALA A 123 -16.44 -9.15 -4.63
N ILE A 124 -16.08 -8.47 -5.72
CA ILE A 124 -15.45 -7.17 -5.63
C ILE A 124 -16.36 -6.18 -4.89
N LYS A 125 -15.79 -5.55 -3.88
CA LYS A 125 -16.45 -4.61 -2.98
C LYS A 125 -15.50 -3.45 -2.67
N PRO A 126 -16.00 -2.31 -2.14
CA PRO A 126 -15.14 -1.18 -1.79
C PRO A 126 -13.94 -1.56 -0.92
N GLU A 127 -14.09 -2.48 0.03
CA GLU A 127 -12.99 -2.96 0.88
C GLU A 127 -11.86 -3.63 0.07
N THR A 128 -12.21 -4.39 -0.97
CA THR A 128 -11.23 -5.02 -1.87
C THR A 128 -10.44 -3.94 -2.59
N LEU A 129 -11.13 -2.94 -3.13
CA LEU A 129 -10.48 -1.81 -3.80
C LEU A 129 -9.64 -0.97 -2.84
N ALA A 130 -10.05 -0.83 -1.57
CA ALA A 130 -9.26 -0.15 -0.55
C ALA A 130 -7.94 -0.89 -0.26
N GLY A 131 -7.98 -2.21 -0.12
CA GLY A 131 -6.77 -3.03 0.05
C GLY A 131 -5.82 -2.94 -1.14
N LEU A 132 -6.34 -2.93 -2.37
CA LEU A 132 -5.56 -2.76 -3.59
C LEU A 132 -4.99 -1.34 -3.71
N ALA A 133 -5.76 -0.31 -3.38
CA ALA A 133 -5.28 1.07 -3.31
C ALA A 133 -4.17 1.24 -2.26
N TYR A 134 -4.28 0.56 -1.11
CA TYR A 134 -3.24 0.55 -0.08
C TYR A 134 -1.93 -0.07 -0.61
N GLN A 135 -2.01 -1.20 -1.31
CA GLN A 135 -0.84 -1.83 -1.95
C GLN A 135 -0.12 -0.91 -2.95
N GLN A 136 -0.90 -0.18 -3.76
CA GLN A 136 -0.36 0.77 -4.74
C GLN A 136 0.14 2.09 -4.12
N MET A 137 -0.06 2.28 -2.82
CA MET A 137 0.24 3.53 -2.15
C MET A 137 1.75 3.77 -2.03
N GLN A 138 2.16 4.95 -2.47
CA GLN A 138 3.52 5.45 -2.31
C GLN A 138 3.54 6.72 -1.47
N VAL A 139 4.38 6.74 -0.45
CA VAL A 139 4.57 7.89 0.42
C VAL A 139 5.94 8.54 0.21
N PRO A 140 6.11 9.83 0.56
CA PRO A 140 7.38 10.53 0.47
C PRO A 140 8.49 9.88 1.30
N GLY A 141 9.73 10.11 0.85
CA GLY A 141 10.96 9.84 1.60
C GLY A 141 10.95 10.46 3.00
N THR A 142 11.59 9.77 3.93
CA THR A 142 11.65 10.15 5.36
C THR A 142 13.01 10.68 5.76
N LYS A 143 13.76 11.25 4.82
CA LYS A 143 15.02 11.94 5.13
C LYS A 143 14.74 13.17 6.00
N VAL A 144 15.04 13.06 7.29
CA VAL A 144 14.82 14.16 8.24
C VAL A 144 15.88 15.25 8.06
N THR A 145 15.46 16.50 8.23
CA THR A 145 16.41 17.61 8.35
C THR A 145 17.05 17.55 9.73
N LEU A 146 18.37 17.71 9.78
CA LEU A 146 19.15 17.68 11.01
C LEU A 146 19.71 19.07 11.35
N ALA A 147 19.74 19.40 12.65
CA ALA A 147 20.55 20.49 13.18
C ALA A 147 21.50 19.96 14.28
N PRO A 148 22.82 20.19 14.16
CA PRO A 148 23.50 20.87 13.07
C PRO A 148 23.36 20.13 11.73
N SER A 149 23.38 20.86 10.61
CA SER A 149 23.33 20.27 9.26
C SER A 149 24.62 19.57 8.86
N GLY A 150 25.73 19.90 9.55
CA GLY A 150 27.02 19.23 9.43
C GLY A 150 27.22 18.16 10.50
N ALA A 151 28.47 18.00 10.96
CA ALA A 151 28.78 17.02 11.99
C ALA A 151 28.06 17.35 13.31
N SER A 152 27.35 16.35 13.83
CA SER A 152 26.84 16.35 15.19
C SER A 152 27.99 16.19 16.17
N LYS A 153 27.77 16.54 17.44
CA LYS A 153 28.80 16.52 18.47
C LYS A 153 28.41 15.60 19.61
N VAL A 154 29.39 14.88 20.16
CA VAL A 154 29.17 13.99 21.31
C VAL A 154 28.57 14.77 22.48
N ASN A 155 27.57 14.18 23.14
CA ASN A 155 26.83 14.74 24.27
C ASN A 155 26.08 16.05 23.98
N LEU A 156 25.89 16.41 22.71
CA LEU A 156 25.03 17.52 22.31
C LEU A 156 23.82 17.03 21.50
N PRO A 157 22.62 17.62 21.68
CA PRO A 157 21.44 17.22 20.92
C PRO A 157 21.58 17.52 19.43
N THR A 158 21.34 16.50 18.62
CA THR A 158 21.04 16.61 17.19
C THR A 158 19.53 16.69 17.04
N TRP A 159 19.03 17.85 16.60
CA TRP A 159 17.62 18.06 16.31
C TRP A 159 17.26 17.35 15.00
N ALA A 160 16.07 16.78 14.92
CA ALA A 160 15.54 16.13 13.73
C ALA A 160 14.08 16.57 13.50
N TRP A 161 13.72 16.89 12.26
CA TRP A 161 12.33 17.18 11.89
C TRP A 161 12.07 16.83 10.43
N LEU A 162 10.80 16.62 10.09
CA LEU A 162 10.36 16.46 8.71
C LEU A 162 9.83 17.77 8.16
N ASP A 163 10.07 18.01 6.87
CA ASP A 163 9.49 19.15 6.18
C ASP A 163 7.97 18.93 6.02
N LYS A 164 7.20 19.83 6.66
CA LYS A 164 5.74 19.86 6.63
C LYS A 164 5.16 19.96 5.22
N GLY A 165 5.89 20.55 4.26
CA GLY A 165 5.45 20.63 2.87
C GLY A 165 5.43 19.28 2.15
N ASN A 166 6.31 18.36 2.57
CA ASN A 166 6.42 17.03 1.98
C ASN A 166 5.62 15.98 2.75
N PHE A 167 5.50 16.13 4.07
CA PHE A 167 4.92 15.12 4.95
C PHE A 167 3.44 15.41 5.25
N ARG A 168 2.58 15.14 4.27
CA ARG A 168 1.13 15.43 4.28
C ARG A 168 0.31 14.22 3.83
N PRO A 169 -1.01 14.19 4.03
CA PRO A 169 -1.83 13.06 3.60
C PRO A 169 -1.66 12.73 2.11
N VAL A 170 -1.57 11.43 1.82
CA VAL A 170 -1.50 10.88 0.46
C VAL A 170 -2.71 9.98 0.26
N SER A 171 -3.33 10.01 -0.90
CA SER A 171 -4.47 9.14 -1.20
C SER A 171 -4.33 8.43 -2.53
N VAL A 172 -4.81 7.19 -2.60
CA VAL A 172 -4.98 6.41 -3.82
C VAL A 172 -6.45 6.01 -3.95
N THR A 173 -7.05 6.32 -5.09
CA THR A 173 -8.37 5.82 -5.46
C THR A 173 -8.22 4.66 -6.42
N ALA A 174 -8.77 3.50 -6.06
CA ALA A 174 -8.98 2.38 -6.96
C ALA A 174 -10.44 2.39 -7.42
N SER A 175 -10.69 2.24 -8.73
CA SER A 175 -12.04 2.15 -9.29
C SER A 175 -12.17 1.04 -10.32
N LEU A 176 -13.38 0.51 -10.42
CA LEU A 176 -13.81 -0.42 -11.44
C LEU A 176 -15.12 0.09 -12.05
N ASP A 177 -15.08 0.35 -13.35
CA ASP A 177 -16.18 0.88 -14.15
C ASP A 177 -16.39 0.01 -15.39
N VAL A 178 -17.37 -0.90 -15.36
CA VAL A 178 -17.63 -1.83 -16.47
C VAL A 178 -19.09 -2.25 -16.52
N GLY A 179 -19.70 -2.29 -17.71
CA GLY A 179 -21.05 -2.83 -17.88
C GLY A 179 -22.15 -2.17 -17.02
N GLY A 180 -21.97 -0.90 -16.62
CA GLY A 180 -22.87 -0.20 -15.69
C GLY A 180 -22.66 -0.53 -14.21
N PHE A 181 -21.69 -1.38 -13.90
CA PHE A 181 -21.18 -1.61 -12.54
C PHE A 181 -20.08 -0.60 -12.23
N HIS A 182 -20.28 0.15 -11.14
CA HIS A 182 -19.40 1.23 -10.70
C HIS A 182 -19.08 1.05 -9.22
N VAL A 183 -17.83 0.78 -8.91
CA VAL A 183 -17.35 0.69 -7.53
C VAL A 183 -15.98 1.33 -7.41
N GLN A 184 -15.79 2.09 -6.34
CA GLN A 184 -14.52 2.74 -6.03
C GLN A 184 -14.25 2.73 -4.53
N ALA A 185 -12.97 2.84 -4.19
CA ALA A 185 -12.53 3.17 -2.86
C ALA A 185 -11.31 4.08 -2.91
N THR A 186 -11.31 5.11 -2.08
CA THR A 186 -10.18 6.00 -1.82
C THR A 186 -9.56 5.62 -0.49
N THR A 187 -8.31 5.20 -0.51
CA THR A 187 -7.49 4.95 0.68
C THR A 187 -6.57 6.12 0.91
N THR A 188 -6.53 6.60 2.14
CA THR A 188 -5.76 7.76 2.60
C THR A 188 -4.79 7.35 3.69
N ALA A 189 -3.51 7.71 3.51
CA ALA A 189 -2.48 7.63 4.54
C ALA A 189 -2.25 9.01 5.17
N GLU A 190 -2.46 9.10 6.47
CA GLU A 190 -2.19 10.30 7.26
C GLU A 190 -0.94 10.11 8.12
N PRO A 191 0.03 11.03 8.07
CA PRO A 191 1.23 10.92 8.87
C PRO A 191 0.92 11.15 10.35
N VAL A 192 1.32 10.24 11.23
CA VAL A 192 1.00 10.33 12.67
C VAL A 192 2.21 10.33 13.59
N ALA A 193 3.34 9.74 13.17
CA ALA A 193 4.55 9.70 13.98
C ALA A 193 5.81 9.44 13.15
N LEU A 194 6.95 9.77 13.73
CA LEU A 194 8.29 9.44 13.23
C LEU A 194 9.08 8.71 14.31
N SER A 195 9.62 7.55 13.98
CA SER A 195 10.56 6.81 14.81
C SER A 195 11.99 7.07 14.34
N ILE A 196 12.90 7.35 15.27
CA ILE A 196 14.33 7.47 15.01
C ILE A 196 15.06 6.25 15.57
N ASP A 197 15.85 5.60 14.74
CA ASP A 197 16.90 4.67 15.14
C ASP A 197 18.25 5.36 14.85
N PRO A 198 19.07 5.61 15.87
CA PRO A 198 20.29 6.40 15.72
C PRO A 198 21.41 5.65 14.98
N GLY A 199 21.25 4.36 14.69
CA GLY A 199 22.26 3.53 14.02
C GLY A 199 23.40 3.06 14.95
N THR A 200 23.25 3.26 16.26
CA THR A 200 24.20 2.85 17.31
C THR A 200 23.47 2.66 18.64
N LYS A 201 24.03 1.84 19.54
CA LYS A 201 23.53 1.72 20.92
C LYS A 201 24.03 2.83 21.83
N ASP A 202 25.10 3.52 21.44
CA ASP A 202 25.74 4.59 22.20
C ASP A 202 25.07 5.94 21.88
N ALA A 203 23.74 6.02 22.06
CA ALA A 203 22.95 7.22 21.81
C ALA A 203 21.67 7.22 22.66
N GLU A 204 21.25 8.41 23.07
CA GLU A 204 19.97 8.66 23.73
C GLU A 204 18.99 9.29 22.75
N LEU A 205 17.74 8.83 22.75
CA LEU A 205 16.68 9.34 21.88
C LEU A 205 15.94 10.49 22.54
N LEU A 206 15.49 11.44 21.73
CA LEU A 206 14.66 12.57 22.15
C LEU A 206 13.38 12.57 21.31
N PRO A 207 12.19 12.31 21.90
CA PRO A 207 11.98 11.87 23.28
C PRO A 207 12.58 10.48 23.52
N GLY A 208 12.72 10.07 24.78
CA GLY A 208 13.31 8.77 25.15
C GLY A 208 12.61 7.54 24.56
N SER A 209 11.37 7.68 24.09
CA SER A 209 10.65 6.63 23.34
C SER A 209 11.19 6.40 21.92
N GLY A 210 11.96 7.34 21.38
CA GLY A 210 12.38 7.35 19.97
C GLY A 210 11.28 7.74 18.99
N THR A 211 10.06 7.97 19.47
CA THR A 211 8.88 8.25 18.65
C THR A 211 8.43 9.69 18.84
N CYS A 212 8.54 10.47 17.77
CA CYS A 212 8.10 11.84 17.67
C CYS A 212 6.69 11.87 17.08
N ALA A 213 5.68 12.22 17.88
CA ALA A 213 4.31 12.36 17.40
C ALA A 213 4.16 13.55 16.44
N VAL A 214 3.14 13.50 15.59
CA VAL A 214 2.70 14.66 14.82
C VAL A 214 2.17 15.75 15.76
N ASN A 215 2.57 16.99 15.52
CA ASN A 215 2.09 18.17 16.22
C ASN A 215 0.68 18.53 15.71
N ASP A 216 -0.04 19.35 16.48
CA ASP A 216 -1.39 19.82 16.11
C ASP A 216 -1.45 20.53 14.75
N ASP A 217 -0.33 21.12 14.32
CA ASP A 217 -0.24 21.81 13.04
C ASP A 217 0.07 20.87 11.87
N GLY A 218 0.29 19.56 12.11
CA GLY A 218 0.63 18.55 11.12
C GLY A 218 2.14 18.38 10.86
N SER A 219 3.01 19.12 11.56
CA SER A 219 4.47 18.90 11.47
C SER A 219 4.95 17.78 12.39
N ILE A 220 6.12 17.19 12.11
CA ILE A 220 6.79 16.27 13.03
C ILE A 220 8.16 16.83 13.39
N GLY A 221 8.41 16.96 14.70
CA GLY A 221 9.57 17.67 15.24
C GLY A 221 9.36 19.19 15.21
N GLU A 222 10.44 19.96 15.33
CA GLU A 222 10.41 21.42 15.26
C GLU A 222 11.66 21.92 14.54
N PRO A 223 11.53 22.76 13.49
CA PRO A 223 12.70 23.37 12.87
C PRO A 223 13.56 24.13 13.89
N TYR A 224 14.85 23.84 13.87
CA TYR A 224 15.80 24.56 14.72
C TYR A 224 15.86 26.04 14.32
N ALA A 225 15.88 26.92 15.33
CA ALA A 225 16.05 28.36 15.14
C ALA A 225 17.14 28.88 16.10
N PRO A 226 17.91 29.91 15.72
CA PRO A 226 18.85 30.57 16.63
C PRO A 226 18.17 30.96 17.95
N GLY A 227 18.85 30.72 19.08
CA GLY A 227 18.31 30.94 20.43
C GLY A 227 17.66 29.71 21.08
N LYS A 228 17.60 28.56 20.39
CA LYS A 228 17.11 27.28 20.95
C LYS A 228 18.21 26.34 21.42
N ALA A 229 19.45 26.80 21.53
CA ALA A 229 20.61 25.95 21.86
C ALA A 229 20.46 25.24 23.21
N ASP A 230 19.82 25.87 24.19
CA ASP A 230 19.62 25.32 25.54
C ASP A 230 18.31 24.51 25.68
N ARG A 231 17.55 24.34 24.58
CA ARG A 231 16.30 23.56 24.58
C ARG A 231 16.56 22.12 24.15
N THR A 232 15.85 21.20 24.79
CA THR A 232 15.74 19.83 24.31
C THR A 232 14.85 19.81 23.05
N PRO A 233 15.32 19.25 21.92
CA PRO A 233 14.47 19.08 20.75
C PRO A 233 13.26 18.19 21.05
N PRO A 234 12.09 18.47 20.46
CA PRO A 234 10.95 17.57 20.54
C PRO A 234 11.16 16.27 19.75
N CYS A 235 12.14 16.25 18.85
CA CYS A 235 12.54 15.08 18.08
C CYS A 235 14.04 15.15 17.76
N GLY A 236 14.81 14.11 18.07
CA GLY A 236 16.26 14.13 17.91
C GLY A 236 16.98 12.99 18.59
N VAL A 237 18.31 13.13 18.65
CA VAL A 237 19.23 12.14 19.22
C VAL A 237 20.40 12.84 19.89
N VAL A 238 20.89 12.30 21.00
CA VAL A 238 22.17 12.67 21.63
C VAL A 238 23.13 11.49 21.49
N TYR A 239 24.14 11.64 20.64
CA TYR A 239 25.16 10.60 20.49
C TYR A 239 26.17 10.67 21.64
N GLN A 240 26.45 9.52 22.27
CA GLN A 240 27.39 9.42 23.39
C GLN A 240 28.81 9.06 22.93
N ARG A 241 29.00 8.75 21.64
CA ARG A 241 30.31 8.44 21.05
C ARG A 241 30.49 9.03 19.66
N SER A 242 31.74 9.28 19.29
CA SER A 242 32.16 9.69 17.95
C SER A 242 31.99 8.56 16.94
N SER A 243 31.64 8.90 15.69
CA SER A 243 31.61 7.95 14.58
C SER A 243 33.02 7.67 14.01
N GLY A 244 34.06 8.31 14.54
CA GLY A 244 35.44 8.15 14.11
C GLY A 244 35.64 8.63 12.67
N ARG A 245 36.18 7.75 11.81
CA ARG A 245 36.32 8.02 10.36
C ARG A 245 35.09 7.63 9.54
N GLY A 246 34.09 7.00 10.18
CA GLY A 246 32.84 6.58 9.55
C GLY A 246 31.67 7.45 9.95
N THR A 247 30.47 6.91 9.77
CA THR A 247 29.19 7.54 10.07
C THR A 247 28.28 6.54 10.79
N PHE A 248 27.37 7.03 11.62
CA PHE A 248 26.22 6.24 12.04
C PHE A 248 25.15 6.27 10.96
N ASP A 249 24.46 5.15 10.77
CA ASP A 249 23.39 5.03 9.79
C ASP A 249 22.04 5.30 10.47
N LEU A 250 21.68 6.58 10.60
CA LEU A 250 20.45 6.98 11.26
C LEU A 250 19.27 6.61 10.36
N ARG A 251 18.34 5.82 10.89
CA ARG A 251 17.10 5.46 10.20
C ARG A 251 15.94 6.25 10.78
N ALA A 252 15.25 6.97 9.91
CA ALA A 252 14.00 7.65 10.23
C ALA A 252 12.85 6.85 9.60
N THR A 253 11.89 6.40 10.40
CA THR A 253 10.73 5.62 9.92
C THR A 253 9.45 6.30 10.31
N ALA A 254 8.69 6.74 9.33
CA ALA A 254 7.41 7.36 9.60
C ALA A 254 6.27 6.35 9.61
N THR A 255 5.34 6.56 10.53
CA THR A 255 4.11 5.77 10.68
C THR A 255 2.94 6.57 10.14
N TRP A 256 2.12 5.89 9.36
CA TRP A 256 0.98 6.44 8.62
C TRP A 256 -0.28 5.72 9.05
N LYS A 257 -1.26 6.46 9.53
CA LYS A 257 -2.59 5.95 9.82
C LYS A 257 -3.36 5.78 8.52
N ILE A 258 -3.91 4.59 8.28
CA ILE A 258 -4.60 4.28 7.03
C ILE A 258 -6.11 4.23 7.25
N SER A 259 -6.83 5.02 6.47
CA SER A 259 -8.29 5.02 6.43
C SER A 259 -8.76 4.98 4.99
N TRP A 260 -10.02 4.58 4.77
CA TRP A 260 -10.57 4.57 3.43
C TRP A 260 -12.08 4.85 3.44
N THR A 261 -12.56 5.34 2.30
CA THR A 261 -13.99 5.54 2.01
C THR A 261 -14.29 5.04 0.60
N GLY A 262 -15.50 4.56 0.34
CA GLY A 262 -15.88 4.03 -0.97
C GLY A 262 -17.35 4.19 -1.31
N THR A 263 -17.73 3.60 -2.45
CA THR A 263 -19.10 3.65 -2.98
C THR A 263 -20.12 3.22 -1.93
N GLY A 264 -21.28 3.89 -1.88
CA GLY A 264 -22.35 3.57 -0.94
C GLY A 264 -22.10 4.01 0.51
N GLY A 265 -21.08 4.84 0.75
CA GLY A 265 -20.72 5.29 2.11
C GLY A 265 -19.94 4.24 2.91
N ALA A 266 -19.49 3.15 2.27
CA ALA A 266 -18.59 2.19 2.88
C ALA A 266 -17.27 2.86 3.28
N GLY A 267 -16.64 2.38 4.34
CA GLY A 267 -15.39 2.93 4.82
C GLY A 267 -14.91 2.25 6.08
N GLY A 268 -13.68 2.56 6.48
CA GLY A 268 -13.08 2.00 7.67
C GLY A 268 -11.60 2.32 7.80
N ALA A 269 -10.95 1.62 8.72
CA ALA A 269 -9.51 1.64 8.87
C ALA A 269 -8.89 0.42 8.16
N LEU A 270 -7.66 0.60 7.70
CA LEU A 270 -6.74 -0.49 7.36
C LEU A 270 -5.56 -0.42 8.34
N PRO A 271 -4.73 -1.46 8.44
CA PRO A 271 -3.54 -1.40 9.28
C PRO A 271 -2.67 -0.19 8.96
N ASP A 272 -2.05 0.39 9.99
CA ASP A 272 -1.13 1.50 9.81
C ASP A 272 0.05 1.06 8.94
N GLY A 273 0.58 1.97 8.13
CA GLY A 273 1.74 1.75 7.28
C GLY A 273 3.02 2.37 7.87
N ARG A 274 4.17 1.78 7.55
CA ARG A 274 5.49 2.35 7.85
C ARG A 274 6.34 2.46 6.60
N TYR A 275 7.04 3.57 6.48
CA TYR A 275 8.08 3.74 5.47
C TYR A 275 9.26 4.51 6.08
N GLY A 276 10.48 4.11 5.74
CA GLY A 276 11.67 4.65 6.37
C GLY A 276 12.88 4.64 5.45
N ASN A 277 13.72 5.64 5.59
CA ASN A 277 15.00 5.75 4.88
C ASN A 277 16.13 5.97 5.88
N ASN A 278 17.33 5.57 5.46
CA ASN A 278 18.54 5.77 6.23
C ASN A 278 19.27 7.02 5.74
N GLN A 279 20.02 7.66 6.63
CA GLN A 279 20.95 8.72 6.29
C GLN A 279 22.19 8.68 7.19
N ALA A 280 23.33 8.97 6.57
CA ALA A 280 24.61 9.00 7.26
C ALA A 280 24.72 10.22 8.18
N VAL A 281 25.11 10.00 9.43
CA VAL A 281 25.38 11.05 10.43
C VAL A 281 26.82 10.94 10.92
N THR A 282 27.58 12.02 10.75
CA THR A 282 28.92 12.15 11.32
C THR A 282 28.83 12.73 12.73
N VAL A 283 29.47 12.09 13.69
CA VAL A 283 29.53 12.57 15.09
C VAL A 283 30.98 12.77 15.49
N GLN A 284 31.29 13.98 15.96
CA GLN A 284 32.63 14.36 16.40
C GLN A 284 32.68 14.59 17.90
N GLU A 285 33.80 14.23 18.52
CA GLU A 285 34.06 14.58 19.91
C GLU A 285 34.65 15.99 20.00
N ILE A 286 34.17 16.79 20.96
CA ILE A 286 34.80 18.08 21.27
C ILE A 286 35.93 17.81 22.26
N GLN A 287 37.17 17.99 21.81
CA GLN A 287 38.33 18.04 22.69
C GLN A 287 38.61 19.51 23.03
N ALA A 288 38.27 19.94 24.25
CA ALA A 288 38.67 21.26 24.74
C ALA A 288 40.13 21.18 25.22
N VAL A 289 41.04 21.81 24.48
CA VAL A 289 42.41 22.03 24.97
C VAL A 289 42.36 23.25 25.90
N ASN A 290 42.41 23.02 27.21
CA ASN A 290 42.67 24.10 28.15
C ASN A 290 44.12 24.55 27.96
N ARG A 291 44.31 25.82 27.58
CA ARG A 291 45.62 26.48 27.56
C ARG A 291 45.75 27.38 28.78
#